data_AF-A0A8S3WL62-F1
#
_entry.id   AF-A0A8S3WL62-F1
#
_cell.length_a   1.000
_cell.length_b   1.000
_cell.length_c   1.000
_cell.angle_alpha   90.00
_cell.angle_beta   90.00
_cell.angle_gamma   90.00
#
_symmetry.space_group_name_H-M   'P 1'
#
loop_
_entity.id
_entity.type
_entity.pdbx_description
1 polymer ?
#
loop_
_entity_poly.entity_id
_entity_poly.type
_entity_poly.pdbx_seq_one_letter_code
_entity_poly.pdbx_strand_id
1 'polypeptide(L)'
;MHTGSDFAGPFKVTLTRGRGIRSTKAYVCIFVCLTTRAVHIELVGDLSTAGFMGAFKRFISRRGPVSKLYSDNGTNYVGAKRILSELHELLTRKYYNSEFAHILAENRIEWSLNVPAASHFGRNWETNIKSLKSHLYRVIGDQILSFEELSTVLAQIECVMNSRPLCRTLSSDPSEPLALTPAHFLNLKPLKYLPAIDMDENKLSIFARHKLLDRLVQSFWKRWRMEYLHKLQSRQKWNITSEPLTVGTVVVLTKENTPPLHWPLGFVKEVFPGSDG
;
A
#
# COMPACT_ATOMS: atom_id res chain seq x y z
N MET A 1 -10.96 -3.41 12.16
CA MET A 1 -10.01 -2.57 11.38
C MET A 1 -10.77 -1.66 10.42
N HIS A 2 -10.45 -0.36 10.37
CA HIS A 2 -11.02 0.59 9.39
C HIS A 2 -10.16 0.63 8.13
N THR A 3 -10.76 0.49 6.95
CA THR A 3 -10.04 0.34 5.68
C THR A 3 -10.67 1.20 4.59
N GLY A 4 -9.85 1.93 3.84
CA GLY A 4 -10.25 2.57 2.58
C GLY A 4 -9.92 1.69 1.38
N SER A 5 -10.78 1.65 0.37
CA SER A 5 -10.56 0.94 -0.89
C SER A 5 -10.67 1.87 -2.09
N ASP A 6 -9.82 1.66 -3.09
CA ASP A 6 -9.84 2.40 -4.35
C ASP A 6 -9.26 1.53 -5.49
N PHE A 7 -9.58 1.85 -6.75
CA PHE A 7 -9.06 1.20 -7.94
C PHE A 7 -8.08 2.07 -8.72
N ALA A 8 -7.00 1.46 -9.22
CA ALA A 8 -6.10 2.03 -10.22
C ALA A 8 -6.24 1.29 -11.55
N GLY A 9 -5.98 1.97 -12.66
CA GLY A 9 -5.99 1.38 -14.00
C GLY A 9 -6.78 2.22 -15.02
N PRO A 10 -6.93 1.71 -16.25
CA PRO A 10 -6.52 0.38 -16.67
C PRO A 10 -5.00 0.26 -16.89
N PHE A 11 -4.47 -0.93 -16.65
CA PHE A 11 -3.16 -1.39 -17.12
C PHE A 11 -3.35 -2.42 -18.24
N LYS A 12 -2.47 -2.43 -19.23
CA LYS A 12 -2.50 -3.44 -20.30
C LYS A 12 -1.75 -4.68 -19.84
N VAL A 13 -2.43 -5.83 -19.85
CA VAL A 13 -1.83 -7.12 -19.50
C VAL A 13 -2.11 -8.18 -20.55
N THR A 14 -1.29 -9.22 -20.62
CA THR A 14 -1.62 -10.46 -21.35
C THR A 14 -1.91 -11.59 -20.37
N LEU A 15 -2.77 -12.55 -20.75
CA LEU A 15 -3.03 -13.72 -19.90
C LEU A 15 -1.77 -14.59 -19.75
N THR A 16 -1.09 -14.84 -20.85
CA THR A 16 0.17 -15.59 -20.91
C THR A 16 1.17 -14.87 -21.79
N ARG A 17 2.40 -15.38 -21.84
CA ARG A 17 3.43 -14.90 -22.78
C ARG A 17 3.28 -15.64 -24.11
N GLY A 18 3.37 -14.90 -25.22
CA GLY A 18 3.33 -15.47 -26.56
C GLY A 18 3.14 -14.41 -27.63
N ARG A 19 3.62 -14.69 -28.85
CA ARG A 19 3.40 -13.82 -30.01
C ARG A 19 1.91 -13.85 -30.39
N GLY A 20 1.37 -12.69 -30.77
CA GLY A 20 -0.03 -12.58 -31.21
C GLY A 20 -1.07 -12.59 -30.07
N ILE A 21 -0.66 -12.69 -28.80
CA ILE A 21 -1.60 -12.61 -27.68
C ILE A 21 -2.07 -11.16 -27.52
N ARG A 22 -3.38 -10.97 -27.61
CA ARG A 22 -4.00 -9.66 -27.41
C ARG A 22 -3.93 -9.26 -25.94
N SER A 23 -3.48 -8.04 -25.69
CA SER A 23 -3.54 -7.46 -24.35
C SER A 23 -4.99 -7.14 -23.96
N THR A 24 -5.35 -7.46 -22.72
CA THR A 24 -6.60 -7.05 -22.07
C THR A 24 -6.33 -5.96 -21.04
N LYS A 25 -7.38 -5.28 -20.60
CA LYS A 25 -7.29 -4.34 -19.48
C LYS A 25 -7.30 -5.13 -18.17
N ALA A 26 -6.51 -4.68 -17.22
CA ALA A 26 -6.59 -5.09 -15.82
C ALA A 26 -6.56 -3.85 -14.92
N TYR A 27 -7.01 -4.04 -13.69
CA TYR A 27 -7.15 -2.99 -12.70
C TYR A 27 -6.53 -3.44 -11.38
N VAL A 28 -6.08 -2.50 -10.58
CA VAL A 28 -5.43 -2.76 -9.29
C VAL A 28 -6.37 -2.28 -8.20
N CYS A 29 -6.90 -3.20 -7.41
CA CYS A 29 -7.68 -2.89 -6.22
C CYS A 29 -6.72 -2.66 -5.04
N ILE A 30 -6.82 -1.49 -4.42
CA ILE A 30 -5.93 -1.05 -3.34
C ILE A 30 -6.78 -0.97 -2.07
N PHE A 31 -6.28 -1.55 -0.97
CA PHE A 31 -6.85 -1.41 0.37
C PHE A 31 -5.83 -0.75 1.28
N VAL A 32 -6.26 0.21 2.09
CA VAL A 32 -5.40 0.94 3.04
C VAL A 32 -6.03 0.94 4.42
N CYS A 33 -5.33 0.38 5.40
CA CYS A 33 -5.72 0.46 6.80
C CYS A 33 -5.56 1.90 7.30
N LEU A 34 -6.62 2.48 7.86
CA LEU A 34 -6.60 3.87 8.33
C LEU A 34 -5.83 4.05 9.65
N THR A 35 -5.64 2.97 10.41
CA THR A 35 -4.91 2.98 11.69
C THR A 35 -3.41 2.82 11.48
N THR A 36 -2.99 1.72 10.86
CA THR A 36 -1.57 1.38 10.70
C THR A 36 -0.96 1.94 9.41
N ARG A 37 -1.80 2.47 8.52
CA ARG A 37 -1.43 2.90 7.16
C ARG A 37 -0.89 1.75 6.30
N ALA A 38 -1.10 0.50 6.71
CA ALA A 38 -0.76 -0.68 5.92
C ALA A 38 -1.53 -0.69 4.60
N VAL A 39 -0.86 -1.08 3.52
CA VAL A 39 -1.41 -1.16 2.16
C VAL A 39 -1.51 -2.63 1.76
N HIS A 40 -2.57 -2.98 1.04
CA HIS A 40 -2.73 -4.26 0.37
C HIS A 40 -3.17 -4.04 -1.08
N ILE A 41 -2.60 -4.79 -2.02
CA ILE A 41 -2.72 -4.54 -3.45
C ILE A 41 -3.09 -5.83 -4.18
N GLU A 42 -4.19 -5.80 -4.92
CA GLU A 42 -4.72 -6.94 -5.66
C GLU A 42 -4.91 -6.61 -7.14
N LEU A 43 -4.40 -7.46 -8.03
CA LEU A 43 -4.71 -7.38 -9.45
C LEU A 43 -6.09 -8.00 -9.74
N VAL A 44 -6.87 -7.33 -10.59
CA VAL A 44 -8.23 -7.71 -10.97
C VAL A 44 -8.38 -7.57 -12.49
N GLY A 45 -9.07 -8.53 -13.12
CA GLY A 45 -9.28 -8.51 -14.57
C GLY A 45 -10.24 -7.43 -15.06
N ASP A 46 -11.14 -6.94 -14.21
CA ASP A 46 -12.17 -5.96 -14.57
C ASP A 46 -12.58 -5.08 -13.38
N LEU A 47 -13.42 -4.07 -13.66
CA LEU A 47 -14.08 -3.22 -12.67
C LEU A 47 -15.49 -3.73 -12.34
N SER A 48 -15.73 -5.04 -12.41
CA SER A 48 -17.03 -5.59 -12.05
C SER A 48 -17.17 -5.73 -10.54
N THR A 49 -18.41 -5.83 -10.07
CA THR A 49 -18.73 -6.21 -8.69
C THR A 49 -18.08 -7.55 -8.31
N ALA A 50 -18.10 -8.53 -9.22
CA ALA A 50 -17.51 -9.85 -8.98
C ALA A 50 -15.98 -9.76 -8.86
N GLY A 51 -15.33 -8.96 -9.70
CA GLY A 51 -13.90 -8.67 -9.65
C GLY A 51 -13.50 -8.06 -8.31
N PHE A 52 -14.23 -7.04 -7.84
CA PHE A 52 -14.02 -6.45 -6.52
C PHE A 52 -14.22 -7.48 -5.40
N MET A 53 -15.31 -8.24 -5.42
CA MET A 53 -15.59 -9.24 -4.38
C MET A 53 -14.48 -10.30 -4.29
N GLY A 54 -13.93 -10.71 -5.43
CA GLY A 54 -12.76 -11.60 -5.47
C GLY A 54 -11.54 -10.99 -4.79
N ALA A 55 -11.22 -9.73 -5.10
CA ALA A 55 -10.11 -9.00 -4.47
C ALA A 55 -10.34 -8.81 -2.96
N PHE A 56 -11.56 -8.43 -2.56
CA PHE A 56 -11.93 -8.20 -1.17
C PHE A 56 -11.83 -9.49 -0.34
N LYS A 57 -12.31 -10.62 -0.87
CA LYS A 57 -12.15 -11.94 -0.23
C LYS A 57 -10.66 -12.28 -0.04
N ARG A 58 -9.84 -12.12 -1.08
CA ARG A 58 -8.39 -12.36 -0.99
C ARG A 58 -7.71 -11.48 0.06
N PHE A 59 -8.14 -10.22 0.18
CA PHE A 59 -7.67 -9.28 1.19
C PHE A 59 -8.02 -9.73 2.61
N ILE A 60 -9.30 -9.97 2.92
CA ILE A 60 -9.71 -10.38 4.27
C ILE A 60 -9.15 -11.75 4.66
N SER A 61 -8.95 -12.66 3.70
CA SER A 61 -8.31 -13.95 3.96
C SER A 61 -6.83 -13.83 4.33
N ARG A 62 -6.13 -12.80 3.83
CA ARG A 62 -4.71 -12.56 4.16
C ARG A 62 -4.50 -11.63 5.34
N ARG A 63 -5.41 -10.68 5.57
CA ARG A 63 -5.25 -9.58 6.53
C ARG A 63 -6.21 -9.66 7.71
N GLY A 64 -7.17 -10.58 7.68
CA GLY A 64 -8.23 -10.69 8.67
C GLY A 64 -9.42 -9.78 8.39
N PRO A 65 -10.46 -9.86 9.23
CA PRO A 65 -11.71 -9.13 9.02
C PRO A 65 -11.54 -7.62 9.19
N VAL A 66 -12.34 -6.87 8.42
CA VAL A 66 -12.49 -5.43 8.58
C VAL A 66 -13.77 -5.12 9.35
N SER A 67 -13.74 -4.09 10.18
CA SER A 67 -14.94 -3.61 10.88
C SER A 67 -15.66 -2.54 10.07
N LYS A 68 -14.89 -1.71 9.35
CA LYS A 68 -15.44 -0.63 8.51
C LYS A 68 -14.69 -0.50 7.20
N LEU A 69 -15.43 -0.41 6.10
CA LEU A 69 -14.91 -0.22 4.75
C LEU A 69 -15.41 1.13 4.19
N TYR A 70 -14.49 1.89 3.60
CA TYR A 70 -14.76 3.15 2.90
C TYR A 70 -14.40 3.01 1.42
N SER A 71 -15.27 3.48 0.53
CA SER A 71 -15.01 3.52 -0.93
C SER A 71 -15.78 4.66 -1.59
N ASP A 72 -15.50 4.95 -2.86
CA ASP A 72 -16.36 5.83 -3.66
C ASP A 72 -17.69 5.15 -4.05
N ASN A 73 -18.54 5.88 -4.78
CA ASN A 73 -19.82 5.39 -5.29
C ASN A 73 -19.70 4.62 -6.62
N GLY A 74 -18.55 4.03 -6.92
CA GLY A 74 -18.37 3.17 -8.08
C GLY A 74 -19.42 2.04 -8.12
N THR A 75 -19.92 1.72 -9.31
CA THR A 75 -21.01 0.73 -9.50
C THR A 75 -20.63 -0.66 -8.99
N ASN A 76 -19.34 -1.02 -9.10
CA ASN A 76 -18.74 -2.21 -8.50
C ASN A 76 -18.88 -2.24 -6.98
N TYR A 77 -18.61 -1.13 -6.30
CA TYR A 77 -18.73 -1.01 -4.85
C TYR A 77 -20.19 -1.01 -4.40
N VAL A 78 -21.07 -0.30 -5.12
CA VAL A 78 -22.51 -0.29 -4.84
C VAL A 78 -23.07 -1.72 -4.94
N GLY A 79 -22.74 -2.44 -6.02
CA GLY A 79 -23.16 -3.84 -6.19
C GLY A 79 -22.60 -4.76 -5.10
N ALA A 80 -21.33 -4.59 -4.73
CA ALA A 80 -20.68 -5.42 -3.72
C ALA A 80 -21.26 -5.17 -2.31
N LYS A 81 -21.57 -3.91 -1.98
CA LYS A 81 -22.25 -3.55 -0.75
C LYS A 81 -23.64 -4.18 -0.65
N ARG A 82 -24.37 -4.25 -1.77
CA ARG A 82 -25.66 -4.95 -1.83
C ARG A 82 -25.49 -6.45 -1.54
N ILE A 83 -24.57 -7.12 -2.22
CA ILE A 83 -24.29 -8.56 -2.02
C ILE A 83 -23.93 -8.86 -0.56
N LEU A 84 -23.06 -8.05 0.07
CA LEU A 84 -22.70 -8.24 1.48
C LEU A 84 -23.91 -8.01 2.40
N SER A 85 -24.77 -7.05 2.09
CA SER A 85 -25.98 -6.79 2.88
C SER A 85 -26.97 -7.96 2.80
N GLU A 86 -27.20 -8.50 1.61
CA GLU A 86 -28.03 -9.69 1.38
C GLU A 86 -27.47 -10.91 2.14
N LEU A 87 -26.15 -11.12 2.12
CA LEU A 87 -25.49 -12.18 2.88
C LEU A 87 -25.70 -12.01 4.40
N HIS A 88 -25.56 -10.78 4.91
CA HIS A 88 -25.82 -10.50 6.33
C HIS A 88 -27.28 -10.74 6.71
N GLU A 89 -28.23 -10.36 5.87
CA GLU A 89 -29.65 -10.63 6.08
C GLU A 89 -29.95 -12.12 6.09
N LEU A 90 -29.39 -12.90 5.16
CA LEU A 90 -29.54 -14.36 5.14
C LEU A 90 -29.00 -15.01 6.41
N LEU A 91 -27.83 -14.58 6.88
CA LEU A 91 -27.22 -15.11 8.11
C LEU A 91 -28.00 -14.75 9.38
N THR A 92 -28.73 -13.63 9.36
CA THR A 92 -29.54 -13.16 10.49
C THR A 92 -30.95 -13.79 10.51
N ARG A 93 -31.39 -14.40 9.40
CA ARG A 93 -32.67 -15.13 9.35
C ARG A 93 -32.56 -16.44 10.15
N LYS A 94 -33.63 -16.70 10.93
CA LYS A 94 -33.86 -17.73 11.98
C LYS A 94 -33.26 -19.16 11.84
N TYR A 95 -32.66 -19.55 10.72
CA TYR A 95 -32.17 -20.92 10.48
C TYR A 95 -30.73 -21.17 10.96
N TYR A 96 -29.97 -20.11 11.28
CA TYR A 96 -28.62 -20.20 11.89
C TYR A 96 -28.61 -19.70 13.34
N ASN A 97 -29.66 -20.02 14.11
CA ASN A 97 -29.85 -19.55 15.48
C ASN A 97 -28.97 -20.31 16.51
N SER A 98 -27.70 -20.51 16.18
CA SER A 98 -26.67 -21.01 17.08
C SER A 98 -25.74 -19.86 17.49
N GLU A 99 -24.90 -20.10 18.49
CA GLU A 99 -23.83 -19.22 18.99
C GLU A 99 -23.01 -18.53 17.87
N PHE A 100 -22.96 -19.14 16.67
CA PHE A 100 -22.37 -18.58 15.45
C PHE A 100 -23.05 -17.31 14.91
N ALA A 101 -24.38 -17.14 15.03
CA ALA A 101 -25.05 -15.94 14.54
C ALA A 101 -24.64 -14.68 15.32
N HIS A 102 -24.35 -14.81 16.62
CA HIS A 102 -23.89 -13.68 17.44
C HIS A 102 -22.48 -13.23 17.03
N ILE A 103 -21.57 -14.18 16.83
CA ILE A 103 -20.20 -13.92 16.36
C ILE A 103 -20.21 -13.28 14.96
N LEU A 104 -21.12 -13.71 14.07
CA LEU A 104 -21.21 -13.16 12.70
C LEU A 104 -21.93 -11.80 12.64
N ALA A 105 -22.88 -11.53 13.53
CA ALA A 105 -23.53 -10.23 13.68
C ALA A 105 -22.57 -9.17 14.26
N GLU A 106 -21.73 -9.55 15.23
CA GLU A 106 -20.65 -8.69 15.76
C GLU A 106 -19.57 -8.37 14.71
N ASN A 107 -19.35 -9.27 13.76
CA ASN A 107 -18.42 -9.10 12.65
C ASN A 107 -19.04 -8.43 11.40
N ARG A 108 -20.20 -7.76 11.53
CA ARG A 108 -20.81 -7.03 10.41
C ARG A 108 -19.88 -5.92 9.93
N ILE A 109 -19.57 -5.95 8.63
CA ILE A 109 -18.76 -4.90 8.01
C ILE A 109 -19.64 -3.67 7.80
N GLU A 110 -19.35 -2.57 8.50
CA GLU A 110 -19.98 -1.29 8.21
C GLU A 110 -19.37 -0.72 6.92
N TRP A 111 -20.17 -0.59 5.86
CA TRP A 111 -19.68 -0.05 4.59
C TRP A 111 -20.22 1.36 4.35
N SER A 112 -19.34 2.36 4.46
CA SER A 112 -19.62 3.74 4.11
C SER A 112 -19.18 4.05 2.68
N LEU A 113 -20.11 4.50 1.84
CA LEU A 113 -19.77 5.03 0.52
C LEU A 113 -19.64 6.55 0.66
N ASN A 114 -18.57 7.11 0.12
CA ASN A 114 -18.31 8.54 0.22
C ASN A 114 -19.44 9.33 -0.44
N VAL A 115 -20.04 10.25 0.31
CA VAL A 115 -20.91 11.29 -0.26
C VAL A 115 -20.00 12.24 -1.05
N PRO A 116 -20.35 12.71 -2.27
CA PRO A 116 -19.48 13.53 -3.12
C PRO A 116 -18.84 14.78 -2.46
N ALA A 117 -19.31 15.19 -1.27
CA ALA A 117 -18.90 16.39 -0.55
C ALA A 117 -18.11 16.16 0.76
N ALA A 118 -17.92 14.92 1.25
CA ALA A 118 -17.36 14.68 2.59
C ALA A 118 -15.82 14.55 2.60
N SER A 119 -15.11 15.68 2.57
CA SER A 119 -13.64 15.76 2.38
C SER A 119 -12.78 15.75 3.66
N HIS A 120 -13.38 15.69 4.85
CA HIS A 120 -12.64 15.97 6.10
C HIS A 120 -11.88 14.78 6.72
N PHE A 121 -12.38 13.54 6.61
CA PHE A 121 -11.68 12.34 7.12
C PHE A 121 -10.80 11.61 6.07
N GLY A 122 -10.93 11.98 4.78
CA GLY A 122 -10.30 11.31 3.64
C GLY A 122 -8.82 11.66 3.37
N ARG A 123 -8.39 12.84 3.82
CA ARG A 123 -7.18 13.51 3.30
C ARG A 123 -5.88 12.70 3.36
N ASN A 124 -5.68 11.90 4.41
CA ASN A 124 -4.40 11.22 4.64
C ASN A 124 -4.24 9.91 3.88
N TRP A 125 -5.31 9.13 3.72
CA TRP A 125 -5.24 7.87 2.95
C TRP A 125 -5.44 8.12 1.46
N GLU A 126 -6.31 9.07 1.07
CA GLU A 126 -6.51 9.49 -0.32
C GLU A 126 -5.20 9.99 -0.94
N THR A 127 -4.41 10.77 -0.20
CA THR A 127 -3.11 11.26 -0.67
C THR A 127 -2.09 10.14 -0.88
N ASN A 128 -2.13 9.09 -0.05
CA ASN A 128 -1.26 7.92 -0.21
C ASN A 128 -1.68 7.07 -1.41
N ILE A 129 -2.98 6.83 -1.58
CA ILE A 129 -3.50 6.11 -2.73
C ILE A 129 -3.23 6.87 -4.03
N LYS A 130 -3.48 8.18 -4.06
CA LYS A 130 -3.20 9.02 -5.23
C LYS A 130 -1.73 8.97 -5.63
N SER A 131 -0.82 9.02 -4.66
CA SER A 131 0.60 8.86 -4.89
C SER A 131 0.93 7.48 -5.44
N LEU A 132 0.43 6.39 -4.83
CA LEU A 132 0.63 5.03 -5.32
C LEU A 132 0.18 4.88 -6.77
N LYS A 133 -1.04 5.34 -7.11
CA LYS A 133 -1.56 5.32 -8.47
C LYS A 133 -0.59 6.00 -9.44
N SER A 134 -0.21 7.24 -9.13
CA SER A 134 0.71 8.03 -9.96
C SER A 134 2.05 7.31 -10.16
N HIS A 135 2.59 6.69 -9.12
CA HIS A 135 3.82 5.90 -9.21
C HIS A 135 3.65 4.66 -10.08
N LEU A 136 2.55 3.90 -9.92
CA LEU A 136 2.27 2.72 -10.73
C LEU A 136 2.22 3.06 -12.22
N TYR A 137 1.50 4.11 -12.62
CA TYR A 137 1.45 4.53 -14.02
C TYR A 137 2.82 4.95 -14.56
N ARG A 138 3.61 5.69 -13.77
CA ARG A 138 4.95 6.15 -14.21
C ARG A 138 5.97 5.02 -14.29
N VAL A 139 5.85 4.02 -13.43
CA VAL A 139 6.78 2.89 -13.34
C VAL A 139 6.47 1.87 -14.41
N ILE A 140 5.21 1.43 -14.50
CA ILE A 140 4.76 0.43 -15.47
C ILE A 140 4.75 1.04 -16.88
N GLY A 141 4.28 2.28 -17.02
CA GLY A 141 4.21 2.98 -18.31
C GLY A 141 3.45 2.17 -19.36
N ASP A 142 4.03 2.08 -20.55
CA ASP A 142 3.49 1.31 -21.69
C ASP A 142 3.94 -0.15 -21.73
N GLN A 143 4.66 -0.63 -20.72
CA GLN A 143 5.12 -2.02 -20.67
C GLN A 143 3.92 -2.96 -20.54
N ILE A 144 3.82 -3.93 -21.45
CA ILE A 144 2.79 -4.96 -21.40
C ILE A 144 3.34 -6.14 -20.62
N LEU A 145 2.82 -6.33 -19.42
CA LEU A 145 3.16 -7.45 -18.54
C LEU A 145 2.14 -8.58 -18.67
N SER A 146 2.51 -9.82 -18.37
CA SER A 146 1.50 -10.86 -18.13
C SER A 146 0.75 -10.57 -16.82
N PHE A 147 -0.44 -11.16 -16.67
CA PHE A 147 -1.22 -11.05 -15.44
C PHE A 147 -0.41 -11.50 -14.21
N GLU A 148 0.33 -12.61 -14.35
CA GLU A 148 1.21 -13.12 -13.28
C GLU A 148 2.37 -12.16 -12.99
N GLU A 149 3.05 -11.64 -14.02
CA GLU A 149 4.16 -10.70 -13.84
C GLU A 149 3.73 -9.43 -13.11
N LEU A 150 2.60 -8.84 -13.52
CA LEU A 150 2.09 -7.65 -12.87
C LEU A 150 1.67 -7.96 -11.43
N SER A 151 1.04 -9.12 -11.19
CA SER A 151 0.73 -9.58 -9.83
C SER A 151 1.99 -9.66 -8.95
N THR A 152 3.09 -10.22 -9.47
CA THR A 152 4.39 -10.28 -8.77
C THR A 152 4.95 -8.89 -8.48
N VAL A 153 4.94 -7.97 -9.46
CA VAL A 153 5.42 -6.59 -9.27
C VAL A 153 4.59 -5.86 -8.21
N LEU A 154 3.26 -6.01 -8.23
CA LEU A 154 2.38 -5.39 -7.26
C LEU A 154 2.61 -5.92 -5.83
N ALA A 155 2.84 -7.22 -5.67
CA ALA A 155 3.17 -7.81 -4.37
C ALA A 155 4.50 -7.27 -3.81
N GLN A 156 5.50 -7.07 -4.67
CA GLN A 156 6.77 -6.45 -4.26
C GLN A 156 6.60 -4.96 -3.90
N ILE A 157 5.79 -4.22 -4.67
CA ILE A 157 5.44 -2.83 -4.36
C ILE A 157 4.70 -2.73 -3.02
N GLU A 158 3.77 -3.64 -2.73
CA GLU A 158 3.09 -3.72 -1.43
C GLU A 158 4.11 -3.88 -0.29
N CYS A 159 5.08 -4.78 -0.45
CA CYS A 159 6.19 -4.97 0.50
C CYS A 159 6.98 -3.67 0.70
N VAL A 160 7.37 -3.02 -0.40
CA VAL A 160 8.10 -1.74 -0.39
C VAL A 160 7.34 -0.67 0.38
N MET A 161 6.06 -0.49 0.10
CA MET A 161 5.25 0.50 0.80
C MET A 161 5.14 0.19 2.29
N ASN A 162 4.94 -1.08 2.66
CA ASN A 162 4.76 -1.46 4.06
C ASN A 162 6.05 -1.46 4.88
N SER A 163 7.24 -1.40 4.27
CA SER A 163 8.52 -1.25 4.97
C SER A 163 8.81 0.15 5.50
N ARG A 164 8.00 1.15 5.14
CA ARG A 164 8.32 2.55 5.42
C ARG A 164 8.25 2.90 6.92
N PRO A 165 9.19 3.70 7.46
CA PRO A 165 9.17 4.18 8.84
C PRO A 165 7.95 5.06 9.13
N LEU A 166 7.20 4.82 10.21
CA LEU A 166 6.08 5.67 10.66
C LEU A 166 6.52 6.81 11.59
N CYS A 167 7.81 7.18 11.58
CA CYS A 167 8.40 8.20 12.45
C CYS A 167 8.30 7.91 13.96
N ARG A 168 8.14 6.64 14.34
CA ARG A 168 8.27 6.16 15.72
C ARG A 168 9.41 5.16 15.80
N THR A 169 10.23 5.27 16.84
CA THR A 169 11.28 4.30 17.16
C THR A 169 10.71 3.18 18.00
N LEU A 170 11.19 1.97 17.75
CA LEU A 170 10.93 0.77 18.55
C LEU A 170 12.07 0.48 19.53
N SER A 171 13.28 0.91 19.19
CA SER A 171 14.46 0.74 20.04
C SER A 171 14.69 2.00 20.87
N SER A 172 14.96 1.80 22.16
CA SER A 172 15.49 2.82 23.06
C SER A 172 17.02 2.89 23.02
N ASP A 173 17.69 1.94 22.34
CA ASP A 173 19.13 1.89 22.20
C ASP A 173 19.58 2.82 21.06
N PRO A 174 20.39 3.86 21.35
CA PRO A 174 20.92 4.77 20.33
C PRO A 174 21.82 4.08 19.29
N SER A 175 22.40 2.92 19.61
CA SER A 175 23.30 2.19 18.71
C SER A 175 22.57 1.34 17.66
N GLU A 176 21.31 0.96 17.92
CA GLU A 176 20.47 0.16 17.02
C GLU A 176 19.10 0.83 16.78
N PRO A 177 19.05 1.95 16.05
CA PRO A 177 17.78 2.63 15.76
C PRO A 177 16.90 1.74 14.87
N LEU A 178 15.77 1.29 15.42
CA LEU A 178 14.74 0.54 14.72
C LEU A 178 13.47 1.39 14.60
N ALA A 179 12.98 1.60 13.38
CA ALA A 179 11.73 2.31 13.15
C ALA A 179 10.53 1.35 13.13
N LEU A 180 9.41 1.79 13.69
CA LEU A 180 8.12 1.13 13.54
C LEU A 180 7.62 1.30 12.09
N THR A 181 7.24 0.19 11.45
CA THR A 181 6.75 0.18 10.06
C THR A 181 5.34 -0.43 10.01
N PRO A 182 4.52 -0.14 8.98
CA PRO A 182 3.27 -0.86 8.78
C PRO A 182 3.45 -2.38 8.71
N ALA A 183 4.56 -2.84 8.15
CA ALA A 183 4.89 -4.26 8.07
C ALA A 183 4.97 -4.93 9.45
N HIS A 184 5.40 -4.22 10.51
CA HIS A 184 5.43 -4.78 11.87
C HIS A 184 4.04 -5.11 12.44
N PHE A 185 3.00 -4.42 11.96
CA PHE A 185 1.61 -4.73 12.33
C PHE A 185 1.01 -5.86 11.49
N LEU A 186 1.51 -6.03 10.27
CA LEU A 186 1.02 -7.05 9.33
C LEU A 186 1.69 -8.41 9.58
N ASN A 187 2.99 -8.36 9.83
CA ASN A 187 3.86 -9.49 10.06
C ASN A 187 4.58 -9.17 11.37
N LEU A 188 4.53 -10.07 12.35
CA LEU A 188 5.18 -9.88 13.66
C LEU A 188 6.72 -9.73 13.59
N LYS A 189 7.31 -9.72 12.39
CA LYS A 189 8.73 -9.54 12.09
C LYS A 189 8.92 -8.59 10.88
N PRO A 190 10.02 -7.81 10.83
CA PRO A 190 10.35 -7.00 9.66
C PRO A 190 10.44 -7.85 8.39
N LEU A 191 9.91 -7.34 7.28
CA LEU A 191 10.00 -8.00 5.98
C LEU A 191 11.45 -8.06 5.52
N LYS A 192 12.04 -9.26 5.50
CA LYS A 192 13.29 -9.54 4.79
C LYS A 192 12.92 -9.88 3.34
N TYR A 193 13.41 -9.11 2.37
CA TYR A 193 13.22 -9.40 0.95
C TYR A 193 14.32 -10.29 0.40
N LEU A 194 14.00 -11.03 -0.66
CA LEU A 194 15.00 -11.70 -1.49
C LEU A 194 15.73 -10.63 -2.30
N PRO A 195 17.02 -10.33 -2.04
CA PRO A 195 17.70 -9.20 -2.66
C PRO A 195 17.60 -9.26 -4.18
N ALA A 196 17.06 -8.18 -4.78
CA ALA A 196 17.14 -7.96 -6.22
C ALA A 196 18.58 -7.56 -6.52
N ILE A 197 19.21 -8.33 -7.40
CA ILE A 197 20.60 -8.15 -7.80
C ILE A 197 20.73 -6.80 -8.53
N ASP A 198 21.53 -5.88 -8.00
CA ASP A 198 21.88 -4.61 -8.66
C ASP A 198 23.05 -4.89 -9.62
N MET A 199 22.76 -5.17 -10.90
CA MET A 199 23.80 -5.59 -11.85
C MET A 199 23.67 -5.01 -13.26
N ASP A 200 24.87 -4.67 -13.76
CA ASP A 200 25.25 -4.12 -15.06
C ASP A 200 24.51 -4.71 -16.27
N GLU A 201 24.37 -3.88 -17.31
CA GLU A 201 23.42 -4.02 -18.41
C GLU A 201 23.55 -5.25 -19.33
N ASN A 202 24.54 -6.13 -19.18
CA ASN A 202 24.86 -7.12 -20.22
C ASN A 202 24.65 -8.58 -19.80
N LYS A 203 23.45 -9.15 -20.09
CA LYS A 203 23.21 -10.55 -20.57
C LYS A 203 21.69 -10.86 -20.72
N LEU A 204 21.29 -11.25 -21.94
CA LEU A 204 19.93 -11.67 -22.36
C LEU A 204 19.69 -13.16 -22.01
N SER A 205 18.50 -13.73 -21.78
CA SER A 205 17.14 -13.48 -22.29
C SER A 205 16.04 -13.83 -21.25
N ILE A 206 16.30 -14.71 -20.27
CA ILE A 206 15.43 -14.94 -19.10
C ILE A 206 15.77 -13.96 -17.97
N PHE A 207 17.08 -13.69 -17.79
CA PHE A 207 17.58 -12.64 -16.91
C PHE A 207 17.05 -11.27 -17.33
N ALA A 208 16.94 -10.99 -18.64
CA ALA A 208 16.43 -9.71 -19.14
C ALA A 208 14.99 -9.42 -18.67
N ARG A 209 14.12 -10.44 -18.60
CA ARG A 209 12.71 -10.22 -18.25
C ARG A 209 12.49 -10.12 -16.75
N HIS A 210 13.17 -10.94 -15.95
CA HIS A 210 13.19 -10.77 -14.49
C HIS A 210 13.84 -9.43 -14.12
N LYS A 211 14.93 -9.06 -14.80
CA LYS A 211 15.57 -7.74 -14.69
C LYS A 211 14.62 -6.60 -15.02
N LEU A 212 13.70 -6.77 -15.98
CA LEU A 212 12.65 -5.78 -16.22
C LEU A 212 11.72 -5.65 -15.00
N LEU A 213 11.26 -6.75 -14.40
CA LEU A 213 10.41 -6.69 -13.20
C LEU A 213 11.15 -6.05 -12.02
N ASP A 214 12.41 -6.43 -11.79
CA ASP A 214 13.25 -5.85 -10.73
C ASP A 214 13.48 -4.36 -10.97
N ARG A 215 13.76 -3.96 -12.21
CA ARG A 215 13.90 -2.54 -12.61
C ARG A 215 12.60 -1.75 -12.35
N LEU A 216 11.43 -2.35 -12.56
CA LEU A 216 10.15 -1.71 -12.21
C LEU A 216 10.05 -1.47 -10.69
N VAL A 217 10.34 -2.48 -9.88
CA VAL A 217 10.30 -2.37 -8.41
C VAL A 217 11.33 -1.35 -7.90
N GLN A 218 12.55 -1.35 -8.44
CA GLN A 218 13.59 -0.38 -8.10
C GLN A 218 13.21 1.05 -8.52
N SER A 219 12.65 1.23 -9.71
CA SER A 219 12.14 2.53 -10.18
C SER A 219 11.01 3.05 -9.29
N PHE A 220 10.10 2.16 -8.87
CA PHE A 220 9.07 2.48 -7.89
C PHE A 220 9.68 2.92 -6.57
N TRP A 221 10.61 2.14 -6.02
CA TRP A 221 11.30 2.44 -4.76
C TRP A 221 11.97 3.81 -4.80
N LYS A 222 12.77 4.09 -5.82
CA LYS A 222 13.51 5.36 -5.94
C LYS A 222 12.57 6.56 -5.89
N ARG A 223 11.47 6.51 -6.66
CA ARG A 223 10.47 7.59 -6.73
C ARG A 223 9.67 7.70 -5.43
N TRP A 224 9.16 6.58 -4.93
CA TRP A 224 8.36 6.52 -3.71
C TRP A 224 9.13 7.02 -2.49
N ARG A 225 10.37 6.57 -2.32
CA ARG A 225 11.25 6.98 -1.22
C ARG A 225 11.45 8.50 -1.22
N MET A 226 11.74 9.08 -2.38
CA MET A 226 11.90 10.53 -2.49
C MET A 226 10.61 11.26 -2.14
N GLU A 227 9.46 10.88 -2.70
CA GLU A 227 8.19 11.54 -2.37
C GLU A 227 7.83 11.38 -0.88
N TYR A 228 8.07 10.20 -0.32
CA TYR A 228 7.79 9.91 1.09
C TYR A 228 8.64 10.79 2.01
N LEU A 229 9.94 10.91 1.76
CA LEU A 229 10.85 11.76 2.55
C LEU A 229 10.44 13.24 2.47
N HIS A 230 10.09 13.74 1.29
CA HIS A 230 9.58 15.11 1.14
C HIS A 230 8.27 15.33 1.93
N LYS A 231 7.39 14.33 1.97
CA LYS A 231 6.16 14.38 2.79
C LYS A 231 6.45 14.39 4.29
N LEU A 232 7.49 13.68 4.74
CA LEU A 232 7.93 13.74 6.14
C LEU A 232 8.50 15.10 6.52
N GLN A 233 9.11 15.80 5.56
CA GLN A 233 9.68 17.14 5.74
C GLN A 233 8.69 18.30 5.56
N SER A 234 7.38 18.03 5.36
CA SER A 234 6.44 19.12 5.05
C SER A 234 6.41 20.15 6.18
N ARG A 235 6.91 21.35 5.89
CA ARG A 235 6.99 22.49 6.81
C ARG A 235 5.62 22.81 7.39
N GLN A 236 5.54 22.97 8.71
CA GLN A 236 4.40 23.63 9.31
C GLN A 236 4.29 25.06 8.74
N LYS A 237 3.07 25.60 8.68
CA LYS A 237 2.83 26.98 8.23
C LYS A 237 3.78 27.92 8.98
N TRP A 238 4.23 28.97 8.31
CA TRP A 238 5.17 30.00 8.78
C TRP A 238 4.88 30.57 10.21
N ASN A 239 3.69 30.33 10.74
CA ASN A 239 3.21 30.81 12.04
C ASN A 239 3.23 29.76 13.17
N ILE A 240 3.87 28.59 12.97
CA ILE A 240 4.05 27.60 14.03
C ILE A 240 5.54 27.31 14.16
N THR A 241 6.09 27.62 15.33
CA THR A 241 7.45 27.27 15.72
C THR A 241 7.60 25.76 15.66
N SER A 242 8.43 25.26 14.75
CA SER A 242 8.85 23.86 14.76
C SER A 242 9.54 23.59 16.08
N GLU A 243 9.21 22.48 16.74
CA GLU A 243 10.05 22.02 17.85
C GLU A 243 11.48 21.86 17.32
N PRO A 244 12.48 22.46 17.99
CA PRO A 244 13.86 22.32 17.58
C PRO A 244 14.27 20.84 17.67
N LEU A 245 15.11 20.41 16.73
CA LEU A 245 15.70 19.07 16.77
C LEU A 245 16.40 18.90 18.13
N THR A 246 16.10 17.82 18.83
CA THR A 246 16.74 17.50 20.12
C THR A 246 17.75 16.38 19.93
N VAL A 247 18.82 16.43 20.72
CA VAL A 247 19.79 15.33 20.83
C VAL A 247 19.04 14.05 21.23
N GLY A 248 19.35 12.95 20.55
CA GLY A 248 18.67 11.67 20.72
C GLY A 248 17.48 11.45 19.77
N THR A 249 17.07 12.46 18.99
CA THR A 249 16.02 12.28 17.97
C THR A 249 16.50 11.35 16.86
N VAL A 250 15.68 10.34 16.51
CA VAL A 250 15.95 9.47 15.36
C VAL A 250 15.47 10.11 14.07
N VAL A 251 16.35 10.12 13.07
CA VAL A 251 16.15 10.75 11.77
C VAL A 251 16.34 9.72 10.65
N VAL A 252 15.65 9.93 9.53
CA VAL A 252 15.87 9.15 8.31
C VAL A 252 16.89 9.88 7.45
N LEU A 253 17.98 9.21 7.07
CA LEU A 253 19.05 9.78 6.27
C LEU A 253 18.68 9.77 4.79
N THR A 254 18.87 10.90 4.11
CA THR A 254 18.75 11.00 2.65
C THR A 254 20.07 10.54 2.00
N LYS A 255 20.26 9.23 1.83
CA LYS A 255 21.36 8.68 1.02
C LYS A 255 20.89 8.36 -0.40
N GLU A 256 21.66 8.78 -1.40
CA GLU A 256 21.46 8.33 -2.79
C GLU A 256 21.79 6.83 -2.88
N ASN A 257 21.00 6.07 -3.63
CA ASN A 257 21.18 4.62 -3.89
C ASN A 257 21.11 3.66 -2.68
N THR A 258 20.05 3.73 -1.85
CA THR A 258 19.78 2.63 -0.90
C THR A 258 18.96 1.52 -1.56
N PRO A 259 19.23 0.24 -1.25
CA PRO A 259 18.43 -0.86 -1.78
C PRO A 259 16.97 -0.76 -1.30
N PRO A 260 16.00 -1.32 -2.04
CA PRO A 260 14.60 -1.37 -1.62
C PRO A 260 14.45 -1.89 -0.19
N LEU A 261 13.49 -1.32 0.56
CA LEU A 261 13.20 -1.61 1.97
C LEU A 261 14.24 -1.13 2.98
N HIS A 262 15.41 -0.67 2.53
CA HIS A 262 16.43 -0.13 3.41
C HIS A 262 16.23 1.38 3.61
N TRP A 263 15.76 1.72 4.80
CA TRP A 263 15.63 3.09 5.28
C TRP A 263 16.78 3.39 6.25
N PRO A 264 17.83 4.10 5.82
CA PRO A 264 18.96 4.39 6.68
C PRO A 264 18.52 5.32 7.80
N LEU A 265 18.66 4.87 9.04
CA LEU A 265 18.32 5.64 10.24
C LEU A 265 19.59 6.18 10.88
N GLY A 266 19.48 7.33 11.53
CA GLY A 266 20.52 7.91 12.36
C GLY A 266 19.92 8.57 13.60
N PHE A 267 20.77 9.01 14.51
CA PHE A 267 20.37 9.78 15.68
C PHE A 267 21.11 11.12 15.70
N VAL A 268 20.43 12.15 16.17
CA VAL A 268 21.04 13.46 16.39
C VAL A 268 21.97 13.36 17.59
N LYS A 269 23.28 13.47 17.36
CA LYS A 269 24.29 13.50 18.43
C LYS A 269 24.42 14.88 19.06
N GLU A 270 24.45 15.90 18.22
CA GLU A 270 24.68 17.28 18.58
C GLU A 270 23.83 18.16 17.67
N VAL A 271 23.40 19.31 18.20
CA VAL A 271 22.60 20.30 17.48
C VAL A 271 23.33 21.61 17.55
N PHE A 272 23.54 22.23 16.39
CA PHE A 272 24.16 23.55 16.29
C PHE A 272 23.06 24.57 16.01
N PRO A 273 22.98 25.67 16.77
CA PRO A 273 22.03 26.74 16.48
C PRO A 273 22.32 27.35 15.10
N GLY A 274 21.26 27.66 14.37
CA GLY A 274 21.37 28.40 13.11
C GLY A 274 21.77 29.85 13.39
N SER A 275 22.25 30.56 12.36
CA SER A 275 22.53 32.00 12.41
C SER A 275 21.31 32.86 12.79
N ASP A 276 20.12 32.27 12.70
CA ASP A 276 18.81 32.91 12.71
C ASP A 276 18.08 32.72 14.06
N GLY A 277 18.67 31.96 15.00
CA GLY A 277 18.06 31.62 16.30
C GLY A 277 17.29 30.31 16.29
#